data_AF-A0A4Q5T302-F1
#
_entry.id   AF-A0A4Q5T302-F1
#
_cell.length_a   1.000
_cell.length_b   1.000
_cell.length_c   1.000
_cell.angle_alpha   90.00
_cell.angle_beta   90.00
_cell.angle_gamma   90.00
#
_symmetry.space_group_name_H-M   'P 1'
#
loop_
_entity.id
_entity.type
_entity.pdbx_description
1 polymer ?
#
loop_
_entity_poly.entity_id
_entity_poly.type
_entity_poly.pdbx_seq_one_letter_code
_entity_poly.pdbx_strand_id
1 'polypeptide(L)'
;MASRASDGGRINIAKIETIDRVIATGAVLILIALAAALGRGHAQWGAIGPSVWAHIATIAIALALTPFMMLRQRGTRRHRQLGYVWCAAMVATAAISFTIRLTGHGGFSFVHILSVWTLIQVPVIILSARRHAHARHRSAVRGMAIGALLIAGFFTFPFGRLLGTWLFG
;
A
#
# COMPACT_ATOMS: atom_id res chain seq x y z
N MET A 1 34.22 20.58 34.32
CA MET A 1 34.51 19.95 33.02
C MET A 1 33.25 19.19 32.59
N ALA A 2 32.31 19.89 31.95
CA ALA A 2 30.93 19.45 31.79
C ALA A 2 30.60 19.07 30.34
N SER A 3 29.70 18.10 30.23
CA SER A 3 28.79 17.81 29.11
C SER A 3 29.36 17.12 27.86
N ARG A 4 29.27 15.79 27.87
CA ARG A 4 29.29 14.94 26.67
C ARG A 4 28.05 14.05 26.67
N ALA A 5 26.88 14.64 26.49
CA ALA A 5 25.63 13.90 26.29
C ALA A 5 24.63 14.73 25.48
N SER A 6 24.36 14.34 24.22
CA SER A 6 23.02 14.43 23.56
C SER A 6 23.03 14.33 22.01
N ASP A 7 23.95 13.60 21.36
CA ASP A 7 23.94 13.51 19.87
C ASP A 7 23.14 12.31 19.31
N GLY A 8 22.73 11.37 20.16
CA GLY A 8 21.99 10.15 19.74
C GLY A 8 20.51 10.36 19.38
N GLY A 9 19.91 11.52 19.69
CA GLY A 9 18.48 11.78 19.50
C GLY A 9 18.10 12.33 18.12
N ARG A 10 19.00 13.08 17.47
CA ARG A 10 18.71 13.80 16.21
C ARG A 10 18.75 12.90 14.99
N ILE A 11 19.57 11.85 15.01
CA ILE A 11 19.78 10.92 13.89
C ILE A 11 18.54 10.05 13.61
N ASN A 12 17.64 9.87 14.59
CA ASN A 12 16.49 8.97 14.43
C ASN A 12 15.21 9.65 13.91
N ILE A 13 14.90 10.89 14.28
CA ILE A 13 13.62 11.51 13.88
C ILE A 13 13.64 11.93 12.40
N ALA A 14 14.72 12.57 11.94
CA ALA A 14 14.85 13.00 10.55
C ALA A 14 14.84 11.81 9.58
N LYS A 15 15.58 10.74 9.89
CA LYS A 15 15.63 9.52 9.06
C LYS A 15 14.26 8.83 8.99
N ILE A 16 13.54 8.78 10.11
CA ILE A 16 12.18 8.26 10.20
C ILE A 16 11.23 9.07 9.32
N GLU A 17 11.37 10.39 9.30
CA GLU A 17 10.56 11.29 8.48
C GLU A 17 10.87 11.14 6.99
N THR A 18 12.15 10.99 6.61
CA THR A 18 12.56 10.73 5.22
C THR A 18 11.93 9.46 4.67
N ILE A 19 11.92 8.37 5.44
CA ILE A 19 11.29 7.10 5.02
C ILE A 19 9.79 7.29 4.77
N ASP A 20 9.09 7.98 5.68
CA ASP A 20 7.65 8.23 5.54
C ASP A 20 7.35 9.07 4.29
N ARG A 21 8.20 10.06 3.99
CA ARG A 21 8.10 10.88 2.76
C ARG A 21 8.38 10.08 1.49
N VAL A 22 9.37 9.18 1.50
CA VAL A 22 9.67 8.30 0.35
C VAL A 22 8.49 7.38 0.07
N ILE A 23 7.91 6.76 1.12
CA ILE A 23 6.73 5.91 0.97
C ILE A 23 5.54 6.71 0.42
N ALA A 24 5.29 7.90 0.97
CA ALA A 24 4.22 8.78 0.50
C ALA A 24 4.41 9.17 -0.96
N THR A 25 5.63 9.55 -1.35
CA THR A 25 5.96 9.94 -2.74
C THR A 25 5.78 8.76 -3.68
N GLY A 26 6.30 7.58 -3.33
CA GLY A 26 6.12 6.37 -4.13
C GLY A 26 4.65 5.99 -4.30
N ALA A 27 3.84 6.10 -3.24
CA ALA A 27 2.40 5.83 -3.31
C ALA A 27 1.70 6.81 -4.26
N VAL A 28 2.05 8.10 -4.22
CA VAL A 28 1.52 9.11 -5.15
C VAL A 28 1.94 8.82 -6.59
N LEU A 29 3.21 8.47 -6.84
CA LEU A 29 3.70 8.13 -8.18
C LEU A 29 2.96 6.92 -8.77
N ILE A 30 2.75 5.87 -7.97
CA ILE A 30 1.97 4.69 -8.40
C ILE A 30 0.51 5.06 -8.66
N LEU A 31 -0.08 5.90 -7.83
CA LEU A 31 -1.46 6.37 -8.01
C LEU A 31 -1.61 7.18 -9.30
N ILE A 32 -0.65 8.04 -9.62
CA ILE A 32 -0.62 8.79 -10.88
C ILE A 32 -0.47 7.85 -12.07
N ALA A 33 0.46 6.88 -12.00
CA ALA A 33 0.63 5.88 -13.04
C ALA A 33 -0.64 5.04 -13.25
N LEU A 34 -1.31 4.65 -12.16
CA LEU A 34 -2.60 3.96 -12.21
C LEU A 34 -3.66 4.81 -12.92
N ALA A 35 -3.81 6.08 -12.55
CA ALA A 35 -4.77 6.99 -13.18
C ALA A 35 -4.48 7.17 -14.69
N ALA A 36 -3.20 7.34 -15.06
CA ALA A 36 -2.78 7.44 -16.44
C ALA A 36 -3.08 6.16 -17.25
N ALA A 37 -2.84 4.99 -16.67
CA ALA A 37 -3.18 3.70 -17.30
C ALA A 37 -4.70 3.56 -17.51
N LEU A 38 -5.52 3.90 -16.50
CA LEU A 38 -6.98 3.86 -16.62
C LEU A 38 -7.50 4.78 -17.71
N GLY A 39 -6.97 6.01 -17.81
CA GLY A 39 -7.36 6.97 -18.84
C GLY A 39 -6.99 6.50 -20.25
N ARG A 40 -5.80 5.91 -20.43
CA ARG A 40 -5.38 5.38 -21.74
C ARG A 40 -6.13 4.11 -22.14
N GLY A 41 -6.50 3.29 -21.16
CA GLY A 41 -7.29 2.07 -21.36
C GLY A 41 -8.81 2.27 -21.53
N HIS A 42 -9.32 3.51 -21.61
CA HIS A 42 -10.78 3.77 -21.58
C HIS A 42 -11.57 3.01 -22.65
N ALA A 43 -10.97 2.78 -23.83
CA ALA A 43 -11.58 2.03 -24.91
C ALA A 43 -11.88 0.57 -24.57
N GLN A 44 -11.20 -0.01 -23.57
CA GLN A 44 -11.29 -1.41 -23.20
C GLN A 44 -12.03 -1.65 -21.87
N TRP A 45 -12.59 -0.61 -21.24
CA TRP A 45 -13.28 -0.72 -19.96
C TRP A 45 -14.43 -1.73 -19.97
N GLY A 46 -15.14 -1.85 -21.10
CA GLY A 46 -16.24 -2.80 -21.28
C GLY A 46 -15.81 -4.26 -21.33
N ALA A 47 -14.53 -4.55 -21.58
CA ALA A 47 -14.00 -5.92 -21.64
C ALA A 47 -13.54 -6.43 -20.26
N ILE A 48 -13.58 -5.60 -19.22
CA ILE A 48 -13.04 -5.92 -17.90
C ILE A 48 -14.13 -6.44 -16.96
N GLY A 49 -13.85 -7.59 -16.34
CA GLY A 49 -14.73 -8.17 -15.34
C GLY A 49 -14.87 -7.31 -14.08
N PRO A 50 -16.04 -7.35 -13.41
CA PRO A 50 -16.32 -6.52 -12.23
C PRO A 50 -15.33 -6.76 -11.06
N SER A 51 -14.80 -7.97 -10.91
CA SER A 51 -13.79 -8.30 -9.90
C SER A 51 -12.51 -7.49 -10.06
N VAL A 52 -12.08 -7.24 -11.30
CA VAL A 52 -10.87 -6.45 -11.59
C VAL A 52 -11.12 -4.98 -11.23
N TRP A 53 -12.29 -4.43 -11.56
CA TRP A 53 -12.68 -3.09 -11.14
C TRP A 53 -12.73 -2.93 -9.62
N ALA A 54 -13.29 -3.90 -8.91
CA ALA A 54 -13.31 -3.90 -7.45
C ALA A 54 -11.89 -3.95 -6.86
N HIS A 55 -10.98 -4.73 -7.46
CA HIS A 55 -9.57 -4.78 -7.07
C HIS A 55 -8.86 -3.44 -7.29
N ILE A 56 -9.05 -2.82 -8.46
CA ILE A 56 -8.48 -1.51 -8.77
C ILE A 56 -8.99 -0.45 -7.79
N ALA A 57 -10.29 -0.43 -7.50
CA ALA A 57 -10.89 0.54 -6.58
C ALA A 57 -10.32 0.41 -5.16
N THR A 58 -10.20 -0.82 -4.65
CA THR A 58 -9.67 -1.07 -3.30
C THR A 58 -8.19 -0.69 -3.18
N ILE A 59 -7.37 -0.99 -4.20
CA ILE A 59 -5.97 -0.55 -4.27
C ILE A 59 -5.87 0.98 -4.37
N ALA A 60 -6.69 1.62 -5.19
CA ALA A 60 -6.67 3.07 -5.35
C ALA A 60 -6.98 3.79 -4.03
N ILE A 61 -7.95 3.30 -3.26
CA ILE A 61 -8.25 3.82 -1.91
C ILE A 61 -7.04 3.64 -0.98
N ALA A 62 -6.44 2.46 -0.95
CA ALA A 62 -5.28 2.19 -0.10
C ALA A 62 -4.07 3.08 -0.46
N LEU A 63 -3.80 3.27 -1.75
CA LEU A 63 -2.75 4.16 -2.26
C LEU A 63 -3.03 5.62 -1.90
N ALA A 64 -4.26 6.10 -2.10
CA ALA A 64 -4.64 7.47 -1.78
C ALA A 64 -4.51 7.77 -0.28
N LEU A 65 -4.90 6.82 0.59
CA LEU A 65 -4.83 6.99 2.05
C LEU A 65 -3.40 6.94 2.60
N THR A 66 -2.49 6.24 1.93
CA THR A 66 -1.09 6.07 2.38
C THR A 66 -0.34 7.40 2.61
N PRO A 67 -0.28 8.37 1.68
CA PRO A 67 0.38 9.65 1.91
C PRO A 67 -0.30 10.45 3.04
N PHE A 68 -1.63 10.44 3.13
CA PHE A 68 -2.33 11.10 4.24
C PHE A 68 -1.98 10.49 5.59
N MET A 69 -1.85 9.16 5.68
CA MET A 69 -1.47 8.47 6.91
C MET A 69 0.00 8.68 7.30
N MET A 70 0.90 8.83 6.32
CA MET A 70 2.33 9.03 6.56
C MET A 70 2.67 10.47 6.95
N LEU A 71 2.02 11.45 6.32
CA LEU A 71 2.32 12.89 6.46
C LEU A 71 1.51 13.59 7.56
N ARG A 72 0.33 13.08 7.94
CA ARG A 72 -0.51 13.73 8.96
C ARG A 72 -0.10 13.35 10.38
N GLN A 73 -0.45 14.21 11.34
CA GLN A 73 -0.22 13.99 12.77
C GLN A 73 -0.84 12.66 13.26
N ARG A 74 0.03 11.84 13.86
CA ARG A 74 -0.27 10.48 14.33
C ARG A 74 -1.02 10.53 15.65
N GLY A 75 -1.84 9.51 15.93
CA GLY A 75 -2.53 9.35 17.22
C GLY A 75 -3.87 10.09 17.34
N THR A 76 -4.26 10.91 16.37
CA THR A 76 -5.57 11.56 16.33
C THR A 76 -6.70 10.56 16.04
N ARG A 77 -7.95 10.88 16.44
CA ARG A 77 -9.13 10.05 16.11
C ARG A 77 -9.26 9.82 14.60
N ARG A 78 -9.01 10.87 13.80
CA ARG A 78 -8.99 10.80 12.33
C ARG A 78 -7.93 9.82 11.82
N HIS A 79 -6.72 9.83 12.37
CA HIS A 79 -5.68 8.87 11.99
C HIS A 79 -6.11 7.42 12.23
N ARG A 80 -6.80 7.15 13.35
CA ARG A 80 -7.32 5.80 13.64
C ARG A 80 -8.40 5.38 12.65
N GLN A 81 -9.36 6.25 12.37
CA GLN A 81 -10.43 5.98 11.38
C GLN A 81 -9.86 5.68 10.00
N LEU A 82 -8.94 6.53 9.51
CA LEU A 82 -8.27 6.32 8.22
C LEU A 82 -7.47 5.00 8.22
N GLY A 83 -6.82 4.65 9.33
CA GLY A 83 -6.10 3.39 9.47
C GLY A 83 -7.01 2.16 9.38
N TYR A 84 -8.22 2.20 9.95
CA TYR A 84 -9.19 1.12 9.80
C TYR A 84 -9.71 0.99 8.38
N VAL A 85 -10.04 2.11 7.72
CA VAL A 85 -10.46 2.11 6.30
C VAL A 85 -9.35 1.55 5.42
N TRP A 86 -8.11 1.97 5.66
CA TRP A 86 -6.95 1.45 4.94
C TRP A 86 -6.76 -0.05 5.17
N CYS A 87 -6.82 -0.54 6.41
CA CYS A 87 -6.75 -1.98 6.70
C CYS A 87 -7.87 -2.77 6.02
N ALA A 88 -9.11 -2.25 6.03
CA ALA A 88 -10.24 -2.88 5.35
C ALA A 88 -10.01 -2.95 3.83
N ALA A 89 -9.51 -1.86 3.22
CA ALA A 89 -9.15 -1.83 1.81
C ALA A 89 -8.03 -2.85 1.47
N MET A 90 -7.02 -3.00 2.33
CA MET A 90 -5.96 -4.00 2.15
C MET A 90 -6.49 -5.43 2.21
N VAL A 91 -7.38 -5.74 3.16
CA VAL A 91 -8.03 -7.06 3.26
C VAL A 91 -8.90 -7.34 2.04
N ALA A 92 -9.72 -6.37 1.63
CA ALA A 92 -10.57 -6.49 0.45
C ALA A 92 -9.73 -6.71 -0.83
N THR A 93 -8.66 -5.93 -1.00
CA THR A 93 -7.69 -6.08 -2.10
C THR A 93 -7.13 -7.51 -2.14
N ALA A 94 -6.64 -8.00 -1.01
CA ALA A 94 -6.05 -9.33 -0.91
C ALA A 94 -7.09 -10.43 -1.22
N ALA A 95 -8.31 -10.31 -0.70
CA ALA A 95 -9.39 -11.24 -0.97
C ALA A 95 -9.77 -11.28 -2.46
N ILE A 96 -9.92 -10.13 -3.10
CA ILE A 96 -10.25 -10.02 -4.52
C ILE A 96 -9.08 -10.52 -5.40
N SER A 97 -7.83 -10.34 -4.96
CA SER A 97 -6.67 -10.90 -5.68
C SER A 97 -6.77 -12.42 -5.86
N PHE A 98 -7.36 -13.14 -4.88
CA PHE A 98 -7.58 -14.59 -5.02
C PHE A 98 -8.70 -14.93 -5.99
N THR A 99 -9.70 -14.06 -6.19
CA THR A 99 -10.80 -14.32 -7.14
C THR A 99 -10.39 -14.07 -8.58
N ILE A 100 -9.50 -13.09 -8.84
CA ILE A 100 -8.92 -12.85 -10.17
C ILE A 100 -8.11 -14.06 -10.65
N ARG A 101 -7.48 -14.79 -9.72
CA ARG A 101 -6.78 -16.06 -10.04
C ARG A 101 -7.70 -17.12 -10.64
N LEU A 102 -8.95 -17.19 -10.18
CA LEU A 102 -9.88 -18.22 -10.63
C LEU A 102 -10.33 -17.99 -12.08
N THR A 103 -10.16 -16.77 -12.61
CA THR A 103 -10.58 -16.38 -13.96
C THR A 103 -9.43 -16.35 -14.97
N GLY A 104 -8.18 -16.20 -14.52
CA GLY A 104 -6.98 -16.25 -15.38
C GLY A 104 -6.24 -17.59 -15.25
N HIS A 105 -6.16 -18.37 -16.32
CA HIS A 105 -5.45 -19.65 -16.40
C HIS A 105 -3.92 -19.51 -16.21
N GLY A 106 -3.40 -19.16 -15.03
CA GLY A 106 -1.94 -19.11 -14.85
C GLY A 106 -1.40 -18.68 -13.49
N GLY A 107 -0.85 -19.64 -12.75
CA GLY A 107 0.33 -19.50 -11.88
C GLY A 107 0.14 -18.84 -10.50
N PHE A 108 0.80 -19.42 -9.49
CA PHE A 108 1.07 -18.75 -8.22
C PHE A 108 2.07 -17.61 -8.48
N SER A 109 1.57 -16.41 -8.77
CA SER A 109 2.43 -15.23 -8.93
C SER A 109 2.89 -14.70 -7.56
N PHE A 110 4.04 -14.01 -7.52
CA PHE A 110 4.59 -13.35 -6.32
C PHE A 110 3.56 -12.46 -5.58
N VAL A 111 2.61 -11.87 -6.32
CA VAL A 111 1.51 -11.07 -5.76
C VAL A 111 0.61 -11.87 -4.80
N HIS A 112 0.43 -13.18 -5.00
CA HIS A 112 -0.36 -14.01 -4.09
C HIS A 112 0.32 -14.23 -2.74
N ILE A 113 1.64 -14.40 -2.75
CA ILE A 113 2.44 -14.48 -1.53
C ILE A 113 2.31 -13.15 -0.76
N LEU A 114 2.35 -12.02 -1.46
CA LEU A 114 2.09 -10.70 -0.88
C LEU A 114 0.66 -10.56 -0.33
N SER A 115 -0.35 -11.14 -0.99
CA SER A 115 -1.73 -11.14 -0.49
C SER A 115 -1.88 -11.94 0.80
N VAL A 116 -1.32 -13.15 0.89
CA VAL A 116 -1.31 -13.94 2.15
C VAL A 116 -0.58 -13.18 3.25
N TRP A 117 0.60 -12.64 2.93
CA TRP A 117 1.37 -11.83 3.86
C TRP A 117 0.59 -10.61 4.37
N THR A 118 -0.16 -9.94 3.48
CA THR A 118 -1.01 -8.80 3.83
C THR A 118 -2.10 -9.20 4.83
N LEU A 119 -2.78 -10.32 4.59
CA LEU A 119 -3.81 -10.82 5.50
C LEU A 119 -3.26 -11.14 6.90
N ILE A 120 -2.02 -11.61 7.00
CA ILE A 120 -1.35 -11.87 8.28
C ILE A 120 -0.93 -10.56 8.96
N GLN A 121 -0.42 -9.59 8.19
CA GLN A 121 0.09 -8.34 8.76
C GLN A 121 -1.00 -7.37 9.21
N VAL A 122 -2.21 -7.41 8.65
CA VAL A 122 -3.31 -6.53 9.09
C VAL A 122 -3.66 -6.74 10.58
N PRO A 123 -3.88 -7.98 11.07
CA PRO A 123 -4.02 -8.25 12.49
C PRO A 123 -2.84 -7.74 13.32
N VAL A 124 -1.59 -7.89 12.85
CA VAL A 124 -0.40 -7.40 13.57
C VAL A 124 -0.41 -5.88 13.71
N ILE A 125 -0.81 -5.15 12.67
CA ILE A 125 -0.97 -3.68 12.70
C ILE A 125 -2.04 -3.28 13.74
N ILE A 126 -3.18 -3.96 13.74
CA ILE A 126 -4.28 -3.66 14.67
C ILE A 126 -3.88 -3.99 16.11
N LEU A 127 -3.32 -5.18 16.35
CA LEU A 127 -2.90 -5.61 17.69
C LEU A 127 -1.77 -4.75 18.25
N SER A 128 -0.80 -4.37 17.43
CA SER A 128 0.27 -3.46 17.85
C SER A 128 -0.26 -2.05 18.16
N ALA A 129 -1.27 -1.57 17.43
CA ALA A 129 -1.96 -0.32 17.76
C ALA A 129 -2.71 -0.41 19.10
N ARG A 130 -3.43 -1.52 19.33
CA ARG A 130 -4.18 -1.75 20.59
C ARG A 130 -3.27 -1.89 21.81
N ARG A 131 -2.09 -2.49 21.64
CA ARG A 131 -1.06 -2.61 22.69
C ARG A 131 -0.24 -1.34 22.90
N HIS A 132 -0.58 -0.24 22.22
CA HIS A 132 0.18 1.02 22.25
C HIS A 132 1.68 0.84 21.88
N ALA A 133 2.00 -0.22 21.12
CA ALA A 133 3.36 -0.54 20.71
C ALA A 133 3.74 0.27 19.46
N HIS A 134 3.92 1.58 19.63
CA HIS A 134 4.09 2.56 18.54
C HIS A 134 5.21 2.21 17.56
N ALA A 135 6.36 1.75 18.06
CA ALA A 135 7.48 1.35 17.21
C ALA A 135 7.11 0.16 16.30
N ARG A 136 6.44 -0.86 16.85
CA ARG A 136 6.03 -2.06 16.11
C ARG A 136 4.88 -1.78 15.15
N HIS A 137 3.92 -0.95 15.55
CA HIS A 137 2.85 -0.49 14.67
C HIS A 137 3.42 0.25 13.47
N ARG A 138 4.35 1.19 13.70
CA ARG A 138 4.99 1.96 12.63
C ARG A 138 5.79 1.08 11.68
N SER A 139 6.59 0.14 12.17
CA SER A 139 7.36 -0.76 11.32
C SER A 139 6.46 -1.68 10.49
N ALA A 140 5.37 -2.21 11.07
CA ALA A 140 4.41 -3.05 10.37
C ALA A 140 3.68 -2.27 9.26
N VAL A 141 3.21 -1.04 9.54
CA VAL A 141 2.56 -0.18 8.53
C VAL A 141 3.53 0.16 7.39
N ARG A 142 4.77 0.53 7.70
CA ARG A 142 5.79 0.82 6.67
C ARG A 142 6.11 -0.42 5.83
N GLY A 143 6.32 -1.56 6.48
CA GLY A 143 6.58 -2.83 5.79
C GLY A 143 5.43 -3.22 4.87
N MET A 144 4.18 -3.00 5.28
CA MET A 144 3.02 -3.26 4.44
C MET A 144 2.88 -2.24 3.30
N ALA A 145 3.13 -0.94 3.54
CA ALA A 145 3.11 0.05 2.48
C ALA A 145 4.20 -0.22 1.42
N ILE A 146 5.40 -0.62 1.84
CA ILE A 146 6.48 -0.96 0.90
C ILE A 146 6.17 -2.28 0.19
N GLY A 147 5.88 -3.35 0.93
CA GLY A 147 5.69 -4.68 0.35
C GLY A 147 4.39 -4.82 -0.44
N ALA A 148 3.27 -4.46 0.17
CA ALA A 148 1.95 -4.74 -0.38
C ALA A 148 1.41 -3.63 -1.30
N LEU A 149 1.95 -2.40 -1.25
CA LEU A 149 1.55 -1.32 -2.17
C LEU A 149 2.65 -0.99 -3.18
N LEU A 150 3.86 -0.64 -2.73
CA LEU A 150 4.92 -0.21 -3.66
C LEU A 150 5.42 -1.36 -4.53
N ILE A 151 5.80 -2.49 -3.92
CA ILE A 151 6.29 -3.67 -4.66
C ILE A 151 5.15 -4.28 -5.49
N ALA A 152 3.95 -4.46 -4.92
CA ALA A 152 2.82 -4.98 -5.67
C ALA A 152 2.43 -4.07 -6.86
N GLY A 153 2.40 -2.75 -6.66
CA GLY A 153 2.16 -1.78 -7.72
C GLY A 153 3.24 -1.87 -8.80
N PHE A 154 4.52 -1.98 -8.41
CA PHE A 154 5.61 -2.19 -9.36
C PHE A 154 5.43 -3.46 -10.18
N PHE A 155 4.97 -4.59 -9.61
CA PHE A 155 4.70 -5.81 -10.38
C PHE A 155 3.41 -5.76 -11.22
N THR A 156 2.64 -4.68 -11.15
CA THR A 156 1.35 -4.56 -11.86
C THR A 156 1.52 -3.92 -13.26
N PHE A 157 2.56 -3.12 -13.48
CA PHE A 157 2.80 -2.41 -14.76
C PHE A 157 3.73 -3.12 -15.76
N PRO A 158 4.88 -3.70 -15.38
CA PRO A 158 5.71 -4.47 -16.29
C PRO A 158 5.09 -5.86 -16.56
N PHE A 159 5.63 -6.58 -17.55
CA PHE A 159 5.29 -7.97 -17.91
C PHE A 159 4.00 -8.19 -18.73
N GLY A 160 3.59 -7.24 -19.58
CA GLY A 160 2.44 -7.45 -20.47
C GLY A 160 1.11 -7.63 -19.73
N ARG A 161 1.02 -7.14 -18.50
CA ARG A 161 -0.21 -7.10 -17.71
C ARG A 161 -1.13 -5.99 -18.19
N LEU A 162 -2.44 -6.13 -17.95
CA LEU A 162 -3.50 -5.22 -18.45
C LEU A 162 -3.18 -3.72 -18.27
N LEU A 163 -2.79 -3.30 -17.06
CA LEU A 163 -2.44 -1.90 -16.81
C LEU A 163 -1.13 -1.49 -17.49
N GLY A 164 -0.19 -2.42 -17.63
CA GLY A 164 1.04 -2.23 -18.40
C GLY A 164 0.79 -2.03 -19.89
N THR A 165 -0.07 -2.86 -20.49
CA THR A 165 -0.46 -2.74 -21.89
C THR A 165 -1.16 -1.42 -22.17
N TRP A 166 -1.94 -0.89 -21.22
CA TRP A 166 -2.53 0.45 -21.35
C TRP A 166 -1.53 1.59 -21.13
N LEU A 167 -0.50 1.36 -20.34
CA LEU A 167 0.49 2.39 -19.97
C LEU A 167 1.71 2.44 -20.93
N PHE A 168 1.97 1.42 -21.71
CA PHE A 168 3.12 1.39 -22.64
C PHE A 168 2.76 0.96 -24.07
N GLY A 169 1.52 0.51 -24.30
CA GLY A 169 0.98 0.23 -25.62
C GLY A 169 0.25 1.41 -26.24
#